data_AF-A0A2E7ZMY6-F1
#
_entry.id   AF-A0A2E7ZMY6-F1
#
_cell.length_a   1.000
_cell.length_b   1.000
_cell.length_c   1.000
_cell.angle_alpha   90.00
_cell.angle_beta   90.00
_cell.angle_gamma   90.00
#
_symmetry.space_group_name_H-M   'P 1'
#
loop_
_entity.id
_entity.type
_entity.pdbx_description
1 polymer ?
#
loop_
_entity_poly.entity_id
_entity_poly.type
_entity_poly.pdbx_seq_one_letter_code
_entity_poly.pdbx_strand_id
1 'polypeptide(L)'
;MKRLVFLGAGLLLCTTVMAFPWSTPPCGESETWCRNSNSGQSAFKGWEQLSSTGFGSPYHKHISVPVEHILARPHVLAGVLMLSGEIEEVLDVILNASGRDAALVQLESDYGLSETQAQGILEMPLDQLTVDGLKVLEEEYRSYVN
;
A
#
# COMPACT_ATOMS: atom_id res chain seq x y z
N MET A 1 -59.82 33.00 47.98
CA MET A 1 -60.72 32.02 48.64
C MET A 1 -59.89 30.77 48.96
N LYS A 2 -60.03 30.23 50.17
CA LYS A 2 -59.27 29.10 50.74
C LYS A 2 -59.44 27.82 49.91
N ARG A 3 -58.36 27.03 49.77
CA ARG A 3 -58.27 25.63 50.26
C ARG A 3 -56.88 25.02 49.99
N LEU A 4 -56.17 24.77 51.08
CA LEU A 4 -55.14 23.74 51.23
C LEU A 4 -55.77 22.35 51.03
N VAL A 5 -55.08 21.42 50.37
CA VAL A 5 -54.99 20.00 50.80
C VAL A 5 -53.62 19.43 50.39
N PHE A 6 -53.01 18.76 51.36
CA PHE A 6 -51.73 18.06 51.40
C PHE A 6 -51.67 16.83 50.47
N LEU A 7 -50.47 16.37 50.13
CA LEU A 7 -49.90 15.07 50.57
C LEU A 7 -48.67 14.69 49.74
N GLY A 8 -47.62 14.22 50.41
CA GLY A 8 -46.59 13.39 49.78
C GLY A 8 -45.17 13.82 50.11
N ALA A 9 -44.70 13.41 51.29
CA ALA A 9 -43.29 13.43 51.66
C ALA A 9 -42.48 12.52 50.71
N GLY A 10 -41.30 12.99 50.28
CA GLY A 10 -40.34 12.19 49.56
C GLY A 10 -39.01 12.94 49.44
N LEU A 11 -38.09 12.63 50.34
CA LEU A 11 -36.70 13.10 50.32
C LEU A 11 -36.09 12.88 48.92
N LEU A 12 -35.85 13.94 48.17
CA LEU A 12 -34.98 13.91 46.99
C LEU A 12 -33.54 14.08 47.46
N LEU A 13 -32.89 12.96 47.77
CA LEU A 13 -31.43 12.89 47.68
C LEU A 13 -31.07 12.98 46.20
N CYS A 14 -30.75 14.18 45.74
CA CYS A 14 -30.19 14.43 44.42
C CYS A 14 -28.76 13.89 44.40
N THR A 15 -28.60 12.58 44.22
CA THR A 15 -27.32 12.00 43.79
C THR A 15 -27.14 12.37 42.32
N THR A 16 -26.57 13.53 42.05
CA THR A 16 -25.95 13.78 40.74
C THR A 16 -24.79 12.81 40.62
N VAL A 17 -25.01 11.69 39.92
CA VAL A 17 -23.93 10.82 39.46
C VAL A 17 -23.09 11.65 38.51
N MET A 18 -22.03 12.26 39.05
CA MET A 18 -20.98 12.86 38.26
C MET A 18 -20.40 11.73 37.40
N ALA A 19 -20.71 11.73 36.10
CA ALA A 19 -20.13 10.80 35.16
C ALA A 19 -18.62 11.06 35.12
N PHE A 20 -17.84 10.12 35.65
CA PHE A 20 -16.39 10.21 35.63
C PHE A 20 -15.90 10.12 34.16
N PRO A 21 -14.85 10.88 33.78
CA PRO A 21 -14.42 11.09 32.39
C PRO A 21 -13.84 9.85 31.67
N TRP A 22 -13.90 8.67 32.28
CA TRP A 22 -13.45 7.39 31.72
C TRP A 22 -14.57 6.36 31.60
N SER A 23 -15.80 6.72 31.97
CA SER A 23 -16.96 5.87 31.75
C SER A 23 -17.38 6.00 30.29
N THR A 24 -17.01 5.04 29.46
CA THR A 24 -17.49 4.97 28.08
C THR A 24 -18.99 4.69 28.09
N PRO A 25 -19.81 5.46 27.33
CA PRO A 25 -21.23 5.18 27.25
C PRO A 25 -21.44 3.77 26.66
N PRO A 26 -22.52 3.06 27.07
CA PRO A 26 -22.87 1.78 26.46
C PRO A 26 -23.08 1.99 24.96
N CYS A 27 -22.61 1.05 24.14
CA CYS A 27 -22.51 1.15 22.68
C CYS A 27 -23.84 1.44 21.93
N GLY A 28 -24.99 1.45 22.62
CA GLY A 28 -26.27 1.80 22.04
C GLY A 28 -26.43 3.29 21.72
N GLU A 29 -25.61 4.17 22.31
CA GLU A 29 -25.78 5.64 22.18
C GLU A 29 -24.76 6.33 21.27
N SER A 30 -23.61 5.72 20.95
CA SER A 30 -22.59 6.33 20.08
C SER A 30 -22.44 5.56 18.78
N GLU A 31 -22.95 6.12 17.68
CA GLU A 31 -22.83 5.57 16.32
C GLU A 31 -21.40 5.57 15.76
N THR A 32 -20.41 5.97 16.55
CA THR A 32 -19.01 6.06 16.13
C THR A 32 -18.12 5.21 17.03
N TRP A 33 -17.89 3.96 16.58
CA TRP A 33 -16.83 3.02 16.97
C TRP A 33 -16.59 2.77 18.47
N CYS A 34 -16.93 1.56 18.93
CA CYS A 34 -16.67 1.07 20.30
C CYS A 34 -15.99 -0.32 20.27
N ARG A 35 -15.02 -0.55 21.18
CA ARG A 35 -14.45 -1.89 21.48
C ARG A 35 -14.38 -2.08 22.99
N ASN A 36 -15.12 -3.05 23.54
CA ASN A 36 -15.08 -3.39 24.96
C ASN A 36 -14.46 -4.78 25.17
N SER A 37 -13.32 -4.84 25.85
CA SER A 37 -12.57 -6.08 26.09
C SER A 37 -13.24 -7.04 27.10
N ASN A 38 -14.13 -6.54 27.95
CA ASN A 38 -14.78 -7.34 29.01
C ASN A 38 -16.13 -7.93 28.56
N SER A 39 -16.86 -7.27 27.66
CA SER A 39 -18.17 -7.76 27.18
C SER A 39 -18.10 -8.53 25.85
N GLY A 40 -16.95 -8.52 25.16
CA GLY A 40 -16.79 -9.10 23.83
C GLY A 40 -17.59 -8.38 22.74
N GLN A 41 -18.24 -7.26 23.05
CA GLN A 41 -19.03 -6.50 22.11
C GLN A 41 -18.12 -5.57 21.30
N SER A 42 -18.03 -5.82 20.00
CA SER A 42 -17.56 -4.86 19.01
C SER A 42 -18.76 -4.25 18.31
N ALA A 43 -18.70 -2.94 18.02
CA ALA A 43 -19.66 -2.31 17.11
C ALA A 43 -19.61 -2.93 15.69
N PHE A 44 -18.50 -3.60 15.36
CA PHE A 44 -18.32 -4.41 14.16
C PHE A 44 -19.10 -5.74 14.29
N LYS A 45 -20.17 -5.92 13.49
CA LYS A 45 -20.97 -7.16 13.46
C LYS A 45 -20.53 -8.18 12.41
N GLY A 46 -19.47 -7.91 11.66
CA GLY A 46 -18.93 -8.80 10.62
C GLY A 46 -18.53 -8.05 9.35
N TRP A 47 -17.76 -8.71 8.50
CA TRP A 47 -17.24 -8.14 7.25
C TRP A 47 -18.36 -7.81 6.24
N GLU A 48 -19.54 -8.44 6.34
CA GLU A 48 -20.74 -8.08 5.57
C GLU A 48 -21.23 -6.64 5.77
N GLN A 49 -20.94 -6.00 6.91
CA GLN A 49 -21.46 -4.66 7.22
C GLN A 49 -20.60 -3.54 6.61
N LEU A 50 -19.38 -3.85 6.17
CA LEU A 50 -18.56 -2.91 5.41
C LEU A 50 -19.11 -2.85 3.98
N SER A 51 -19.43 -1.66 3.47
CA SER A 51 -19.79 -1.55 2.07
C SER A 51 -18.62 -2.03 1.22
N SER A 52 -18.92 -2.84 0.19
CA SER A 52 -17.91 -3.35 -0.74
C SER A 52 -17.18 -2.21 -1.48
N THR A 53 -17.79 -1.02 -1.52
CA THR A 53 -17.23 0.20 -2.10
C THR A 53 -17.36 1.37 -1.11
N GLY A 54 -16.30 2.17 -0.96
CA GLY A 54 -16.25 3.34 -0.08
C GLY A 54 -15.03 3.41 0.85
N PHE A 55 -14.82 4.60 1.43
CA PHE A 55 -13.72 4.90 2.36
C PHE A 55 -13.89 4.06 3.65
N GLY A 56 -12.97 3.10 3.86
CA GLY A 56 -13.02 2.15 4.99
C GLY A 56 -13.26 0.69 4.61
N SER A 57 -13.48 0.37 3.32
CA SER A 57 -13.41 -1.02 2.86
C SER A 57 -11.97 -1.53 2.97
N PRO A 58 -11.72 -2.76 3.48
CA PRO A 58 -10.37 -3.32 3.64
C PRO A 58 -9.63 -3.49 2.32
N TYR A 59 -10.38 -3.44 1.21
CA TYR A 59 -9.90 -3.63 -0.16
C TYR A 59 -9.76 -2.30 -0.92
N HIS A 60 -10.06 -1.15 -0.30
CA HIS A 60 -10.02 0.16 -0.94
C HIS A 60 -8.62 0.79 -1.03
N LYS A 61 -7.58 -0.04 -1.18
CA LYS A 61 -6.37 0.42 -1.84
C LYS A 61 -6.43 -0.16 -3.25
N HIS A 62 -7.07 0.58 -4.17
CA HIS A 62 -6.74 0.46 -5.58
C HIS A 62 -5.28 0.90 -5.71
N ILE A 63 -4.34 0.01 -5.33
CA ILE A 63 -2.96 0.15 -5.68
C ILE A 63 -2.95 -0.17 -7.17
N SER A 64 -2.91 0.85 -8.00
CA SER A 64 -2.42 0.68 -9.37
C SER A 64 -0.96 0.26 -9.24
N VAL A 65 -0.72 -1.05 -9.24
CA VAL A 65 0.64 -1.60 -9.26
C VAL A 65 1.12 -1.45 -10.71
N PRO A 66 2.26 -0.77 -10.96
CA PRO A 66 2.82 -0.67 -12.30
C PRO A 66 3.05 -2.05 -12.91
N VAL A 67 2.85 -2.20 -14.22
CA VAL A 67 2.89 -3.50 -14.90
C VAL A 67 4.28 -4.14 -14.79
N GLU A 68 5.33 -3.33 -14.76
CA GLU A 68 6.71 -3.73 -14.50
C GLU A 68 6.90 -4.37 -13.12
N HIS A 69 6.05 -4.08 -12.12
CA HIS A 69 6.12 -4.76 -10.82
C HIS A 69 5.36 -6.09 -10.78
N ILE A 70 4.63 -6.44 -11.85
CA ILE A 70 3.78 -7.63 -11.93
C ILE A 70 4.34 -8.65 -12.93
N LEU A 71 4.83 -8.17 -14.09
CA LEU A 71 5.27 -9.01 -15.19
C LEU A 71 6.80 -8.94 -15.35
N ALA A 72 7.42 -10.11 -15.50
CA ALA A 72 8.88 -10.23 -15.61
C ALA A 72 9.47 -9.52 -16.84
N ARG A 73 8.81 -9.62 -18.01
CA ARG A 73 9.33 -9.03 -19.25
C ARG A 73 9.34 -7.48 -19.22
N PRO A 74 8.23 -6.79 -18.87
CA PRO A 74 8.23 -5.34 -18.68
C PRO A 74 9.20 -4.87 -17.60
N HIS A 75 9.42 -5.66 -16.54
CA HIS A 75 10.39 -5.36 -15.50
C HIS A 75 11.82 -5.24 -16.03
N VAL A 76 12.26 -6.23 -16.82
CA VAL A 76 13.57 -6.23 -17.49
C VAL A 76 13.68 -5.09 -18.49
N LEU A 77 12.65 -4.89 -19.33
CA LEU A 77 12.63 -3.81 -20.32
C LEU A 77 12.76 -2.44 -19.67
N ALA A 78 12.08 -2.20 -18.54
CA ALA A 78 12.19 -0.96 -17.78
C ALA A 78 13.64 -0.70 -17.31
N GLY A 79 14.34 -1.73 -16.83
CA GLY A 79 15.75 -1.61 -16.43
C GLY A 79 16.68 -1.26 -17.60
N VAL A 80 16.47 -1.90 -18.75
CA VAL A 80 17.26 -1.64 -19.97
C VAL A 80 17.02 -0.23 -20.49
N LEU A 81 15.77 0.20 -20.56
CA LEU A 81 15.41 1.53 -21.05
C LEU A 81 15.90 2.64 -20.11
N MET A 82 15.87 2.40 -18.79
CA MET A 82 16.47 3.31 -17.80
C MET A 82 17.95 3.57 -18.09
N LEU A 83 18.69 2.53 -18.47
CA LEU A 83 20.13 2.58 -18.72
C LEU A 83 20.53 2.95 -20.14
N SER A 84 19.55 3.04 -21.05
CA SER A 84 19.82 3.26 -22.48
C SER A 84 20.59 4.55 -22.80
N GLY A 85 20.49 5.58 -21.93
CA GLY A 85 21.23 6.84 -22.07
C GLY A 85 22.71 6.77 -21.65
N GLU A 86 23.09 5.74 -20.88
CA GLU A 86 24.41 5.57 -20.27
C GLU A 86 24.99 4.18 -20.61
N ILE A 87 24.58 3.59 -21.75
CA ILE A 87 24.89 2.21 -22.12
C ILE A 87 26.40 1.94 -22.22
N GLU A 88 27.21 2.95 -22.58
CA GLU A 88 28.67 2.85 -22.64
C GLU A 88 29.28 2.67 -21.24
N GLU A 89 28.80 3.42 -20.24
CA GLU A 89 29.27 3.33 -18.85
C GLU A 89 28.86 2.00 -18.21
N VAL A 90 27.65 1.54 -18.52
CA VAL A 90 27.16 0.21 -18.10
C VAL A 90 28.01 -0.91 -18.70
N LEU A 91 28.36 -0.79 -19.98
CA LEU A 91 29.22 -1.77 -20.64
C LEU A 91 30.63 -1.79 -20.02
N ASP A 92 31.18 -0.62 -19.68
CA ASP A 92 32.47 -0.53 -18.98
C ASP A 92 32.44 -1.23 -17.62
N VAL A 93 31.35 -1.11 -16.86
CA VAL A 93 31.16 -1.86 -15.60
C VAL A 93 31.19 -3.37 -15.87
N ILE A 94 30.47 -3.84 -16.88
CA ILE A 94 30.40 -5.26 -17.23
C ILE A 94 31.77 -5.80 -17.69
N LEU A 95 32.50 -5.04 -18.50
CA LEU A 95 33.81 -5.44 -19.04
C LEU A 95 34.91 -5.44 -17.97
N ASN A 96 34.81 -4.57 -16.97
CA ASN A 96 35.79 -4.49 -15.87
C ASN A 96 35.48 -5.44 -14.70
N ALA A 97 34.30 -6.06 -14.67
CA ALA A 97 33.94 -7.02 -13.64
C ALA A 97 34.79 -8.31 -13.74
N SER A 98 35.09 -8.92 -12.59
CA SER A 98 35.89 -10.15 -12.51
C SER A 98 35.17 -11.40 -13.02
N GLY A 99 33.86 -11.32 -13.27
CA GLY A 99 33.02 -12.40 -13.75
C GLY A 99 31.54 -12.03 -13.70
N ARG A 100 30.67 -12.94 -14.16
CA ARG A 100 29.23 -12.70 -14.25
C ARG A 100 28.59 -12.31 -12.91
N ASP A 101 28.92 -13.03 -11.83
CA ASP A 101 28.34 -12.77 -10.51
C ASP A 101 28.77 -11.41 -9.95
N ALA A 102 30.04 -11.02 -10.19
CA ALA A 102 30.55 -9.71 -9.79
C ALA A 102 29.86 -8.59 -10.58
N ALA A 103 29.63 -8.78 -11.88
CA ALA A 103 28.90 -7.83 -12.72
C ALA A 103 27.45 -7.66 -12.24
N LEU A 104 26.76 -8.74 -11.87
CA LEU A 104 25.40 -8.66 -11.32
C LEU A 104 25.35 -7.81 -10.05
N VAL A 105 26.21 -8.12 -9.07
CA VAL A 105 26.27 -7.39 -7.80
C VAL A 105 26.57 -5.91 -8.03
N GLN A 106 27.46 -5.61 -8.98
CA GLN A 106 27.83 -4.24 -9.30
C GLN A 106 26.71 -3.49 -10.02
N LEU A 107 26.02 -4.12 -10.97
CA LEU A 107 24.85 -3.54 -11.64
C LEU A 107 23.69 -3.26 -10.68
N GLU A 108 23.44 -4.16 -9.73
CA GLU A 108 22.44 -3.95 -8.67
C GLU A 108 22.82 -2.79 -7.75
N SER A 109 24.08 -2.73 -7.32
CA SER A 109 24.59 -1.71 -6.40
C SER A 109 24.65 -0.31 -7.04
N ASP A 110 25.26 -0.21 -8.21
CA ASP A 110 25.61 1.09 -8.81
C ASP A 110 24.39 1.75 -9.47
N TYR A 111 23.46 0.95 -9.99
CA TYR A 111 22.27 1.43 -10.71
C TYR A 111 20.94 1.14 -10.00
N GLY A 112 20.96 0.51 -8.83
CA GLY A 112 19.74 0.22 -8.05
C GLY A 112 18.81 -0.78 -8.75
N LEU A 113 19.35 -1.63 -9.63
CA LEU A 113 18.58 -2.63 -10.35
C LEU A 113 18.17 -3.77 -9.42
N SER A 114 17.03 -4.39 -9.71
CA SER A 114 16.71 -5.70 -9.16
C SER A 114 17.57 -6.81 -9.79
N GLU A 115 17.71 -7.94 -9.11
CA GLU A 115 18.38 -9.14 -9.62
C GLU A 115 17.87 -9.56 -11.00
N THR A 116 16.54 -9.60 -11.19
CA THR A 116 15.94 -9.99 -12.48
C THR A 116 16.29 -9.00 -13.60
N GLN A 117 16.37 -7.70 -13.29
CA GLN A 117 16.78 -6.69 -14.27
C GLN A 117 18.26 -6.83 -14.64
N ALA A 118 19.14 -6.96 -13.65
CA ALA A 118 20.57 -7.12 -13.86
C ALA A 118 20.86 -8.40 -14.68
N GLN A 119 20.18 -9.51 -14.38
CA GLN A 119 20.26 -10.74 -15.18
C GLN A 119 19.80 -10.52 -16.61
N GLY A 120 18.64 -9.87 -16.81
CA GLY A 120 18.11 -9.59 -18.13
C GLY A 120 18.99 -8.67 -18.98
N ILE A 121 19.70 -7.73 -18.35
CA ILE A 121 20.69 -6.88 -19.01
C ILE A 121 21.92 -7.68 -19.44
N LEU A 122 22.48 -8.53 -18.56
CA LEU A 122 23.63 -9.36 -18.91
C LEU A 122 23.34 -10.42 -19.98
N GLU A 123 22.08 -10.80 -20.15
CA GLU A 123 21.62 -11.76 -21.16
C GLU A 123 21.20 -11.10 -22.47
N MET A 124 21.22 -9.76 -22.53
CA MET A 124 20.78 -9.02 -23.69
C MET A 124 21.73 -9.23 -24.88
N PRO A 125 21.20 -9.56 -26.07
CA PRO A 125 21.98 -9.58 -27.30
C PRO A 125 22.51 -8.20 -27.67
N LEU A 126 23.78 -8.11 -28.13
CA LEU A 126 24.43 -6.84 -28.48
C LEU A 126 23.72 -6.07 -29.61
N ASP A 127 23.02 -6.76 -30.51
CA ASP A 127 22.23 -6.12 -31.58
C ASP A 127 21.05 -5.30 -31.03
N GLN A 128 20.51 -5.69 -29.86
CA GLN A 128 19.44 -4.94 -29.19
C GLN A 128 19.93 -3.65 -28.54
N LEU A 129 21.24 -3.50 -28.32
CA LEU A 129 21.84 -2.28 -27.77
C LEU A 129 22.04 -1.18 -28.82
N THR A 130 21.78 -1.47 -30.10
CA THR A 130 21.79 -0.45 -31.15
C THR A 130 20.62 0.52 -30.99
N VAL A 131 20.72 1.72 -31.58
CA VAL A 131 19.65 2.72 -31.54
C VAL A 131 18.31 2.15 -32.05
N ASP A 132 18.35 1.34 -33.11
CA ASP A 132 17.15 0.72 -33.66
C ASP A 132 16.64 -0.43 -32.78
N GLY A 133 17.54 -1.23 -32.21
CA GLY A 133 17.19 -2.27 -31.24
C GLY A 133 16.48 -1.71 -30.00
N LEU A 134 17.03 -0.65 -29.42
CA LEU A 134 16.45 0.03 -28.27
C LEU A 134 15.07 0.60 -28.55
N LYS A 135 14.83 1.14 -29.76
CA LYS A 135 13.50 1.59 -30.17
C LYS A 135 12.49 0.44 -30.19
N VAL A 136 12.88 -0.73 -30.71
CA VAL A 136 12.01 -1.91 -30.72
C VAL A 136 11.66 -2.34 -29.28
N LEU A 137 12.63 -2.33 -28.37
CA LEU A 137 12.39 -2.63 -26.96
C LEU A 137 11.48 -1.59 -26.28
N GLU A 138 11.61 -0.32 -26.66
CA GLU A 138 10.74 0.75 -26.17
C GLU A 138 9.30 0.59 -26.66
N GLU A 139 9.10 0.23 -27.93
CA GLU A 139 7.79 -0.10 -28.50
C GLU A 139 7.18 -1.33 -27.81
N GLU A 140 7.97 -2.37 -27.56
CA GLU A 140 7.55 -3.55 -26.80
C GLU A 140 7.09 -3.13 -25.39
N TYR A 141 7.87 -2.32 -24.68
CA TYR A 141 7.51 -1.84 -23.34
C TYR A 141 6.21 -1.03 -23.35
N ARG A 142 6.04 -0.11 -24.32
CA ARG A 142 4.81 0.68 -24.48
C ARG A 142 3.57 -0.18 -24.70
N SER A 143 3.69 -1.36 -25.32
CA SER A 143 2.56 -2.27 -25.53
C SER A 143 1.98 -2.85 -24.22
N TYR A 144 2.73 -2.80 -23.12
CA TYR A 144 2.27 -3.23 -21.80
C TYR A 144 1.63 -2.12 -20.98
N VAL A 145 1.99 -0.86 -21.25
CA VAL A 145 1.58 0.30 -20.46
C VAL A 145 0.40 1.05 -21.09
N ASN A 146 0.19 0.90 -22.40
CA ASN A 146 -0.98 1.39 -23.14
C ASN A 146 -2.23 0.52 -22.91
#